data_AF-A0A1V4TSU6-F1
#
_entry.id   AF-A0A1V4TSU6-F1
#
_cell.length_a   1.000
_cell.length_b   1.000
_cell.length_c   1.000
_cell.angle_alpha   90.00
_cell.angle_beta   90.00
_cell.angle_gamma   90.00
#
_symmetry.space_group_name_H-M   'P 1'
#
loop_
_entity.id
_entity.type
_entity.pdbx_description
1 polymer ?
#
loop_
_entity_poly.entity_id
_entity_poly.type
_entity_poly.pdbx_seq_one_letter_code
_entity_poly.pdbx_strand_id
1 'polypeptide(L)' 'MRKFISELKGKTVMTNDGQILGMIDNFVVDTVTGEINHVLVVPAEEIDSRLFRTDSHGRLVLPFSEMKDVRDVVVMSISR' A
#
# COMPACT_ATOMS: atom_id res chain seq x y z
N MET A 1 -16.92 -0.32 -11.51
CA MET A 1 -17.16 0.86 -10.64
C MET A 1 -15.83 1.60 -10.51
N ARG A 2 -15.79 2.92 -10.69
CA ARG A 2 -14.55 3.69 -10.48
C ARG A 2 -14.34 3.90 -8.97
N LYS A 3 -13.09 3.89 -8.52
CA LYS A 3 -12.69 4.17 -7.13
C LYS A 3 -11.72 5.34 -7.14
N PHE A 4 -11.86 6.25 -6.18
CA PHE A 4 -10.93 7.37 -6.00
C PHE A 4 -9.86 7.00 -4.98
N ILE A 5 -8.63 7.46 -5.20
CA ILE A 5 -7.51 7.27 -4.27
C ILE A 5 -7.83 7.80 -2.86
N SER A 6 -8.60 8.89 -2.79
CA SER A 6 -9.09 9.46 -1.54
C SER A 6 -9.94 8.49 -0.72
N GLU A 7 -10.64 7.54 -1.35
CA GLU A 7 -11.41 6.50 -0.67
C GLU A 7 -10.52 5.38 -0.09
N LEU A 8 -9.25 5.31 -0.50
CA LEU A 8 -8.31 4.28 -0.07
C LEU A 8 -7.46 4.70 1.12
N LYS A 9 -7.28 6.01 1.35
CA LYS A 9 -6.54 6.53 2.49
C LYS A 9 -7.18 6.03 3.80
N GLY A 10 -6.37 5.47 4.68
CA GLY A 10 -6.80 4.88 5.95
C GLY A 10 -7.29 3.43 5.85
N LYS A 11 -7.39 2.83 4.65
CA LYS A 11 -7.73 1.39 4.55
C LYS A 11 -6.57 0.51 4.99
N THR A 12 -6.91 -0.61 5.62
CA THR A 12 -5.96 -1.66 5.98
C THR A 12 -5.42 -2.34 4.72
N VAL A 13 -4.11 -2.53 4.68
CA VAL A 13 -3.40 -3.30 3.67
C VAL A 13 -3.08 -4.68 4.22
N MET A 14 -3.42 -5.71 3.47
CA MET A 14 -3.22 -7.11 3.81
C MET A 14 -2.56 -7.85 2.65
N THR A 15 -1.72 -8.83 2.94
CA THR A 15 -1.16 -9.74 1.93
C THR A 15 -2.16 -10.82 1.52
N ASN A 16 -1.90 -11.52 0.42
CA ASN A 16 -2.74 -12.65 -0.04
C ASN A 16 -2.85 -13.80 0.99
N ASP A 17 -1.85 -13.97 1.87
CA ASP A 17 -1.83 -14.98 2.94
C ASP A 17 -2.42 -14.46 4.27
N GLY A 18 -2.99 -13.24 4.27
CA GLY A 18 -3.74 -12.70 5.41
C GLY A 18 -2.93 -11.90 6.42
N GLN A 19 -1.64 -11.66 6.18
CA GLN A 19 -0.84 -10.80 7.05
C GLN A 19 -1.24 -9.33 6.87
N ILE A 20 -1.54 -8.65 7.97
CA ILE A 20 -1.79 -7.20 7.97
C ILE A 20 -0.45 -6.47 7.90
N LEU A 21 -0.28 -5.62 6.88
CA LEU A 21 0.92 -4.81 6.71
C LEU A 21 0.80 -3.45 7.38
N GLY A 22 -0.42 -2.93 7.53
CA GLY A 22 -0.68 -1.62 8.12
C GLY A 22 -1.78 -0.85 7.40
N MET A 23 -1.68 0.48 7.36
CA MET A 23 -2.72 1.35 6.78
C MET A 23 -2.16 2.24 5.68
N ILE A 24 -2.95 2.43 4.61
CA ILE A 24 -2.59 3.35 3.52
C ILE A 24 -2.56 4.77 4.04
N ASP A 25 -1.42 5.45 3.88
CA ASP A 25 -1.32 6.88 4.14
C ASP A 25 -1.32 7.70 2.85
N ASN A 26 -0.58 7.28 1.82
CA ASN A 26 -0.47 8.07 0.60
C ASN A 26 -0.08 7.23 -0.63
N PHE A 27 0.06 7.88 -1.79
CA PHE A 27 0.45 7.26 -3.05
C PHE A 27 1.54 8.09 -3.73
N VAL A 28 2.41 7.42 -4.46
CA VAL A 28 3.38 8.06 -5.36
C VAL A 28 2.80 8.04 -6.76
N VAL A 29 2.60 9.22 -7.34
CA VAL A 29 1.98 9.42 -8.65
C VAL A 29 3.00 10.07 -9.58
N ASP A 30 3.10 9.58 -10.81
CA ASP A 30 3.80 10.26 -11.88
C ASP A 30 3.02 11.53 -12.26
N THR A 31 3.63 12.70 -12.10
CA THR A 31 2.95 13.99 -12.31
C THR A 31 2.77 14.35 -13.77
N VAL A 32 3.41 13.64 -14.69
CA VAL A 32 3.30 13.84 -16.14
C VAL A 32 2.20 12.94 -16.71
N THR A 33 2.21 11.64 -16.37
CA THR A 33 1.24 10.66 -16.91
C THR A 33 0.00 10.49 -16.05
N GLY A 34 0.07 10.83 -14.76
CA GLY A 34 -0.98 10.57 -13.77
C GLY A 34 -1.01 9.12 -13.29
N GLU A 35 -0.06 8.27 -13.68
CA GLU A 35 0.01 6.88 -13.26
C GLU A 35 0.40 6.74 -11.79
N ILE A 36 -0.22 5.79 -11.09
CA ILE A 36 0.09 5.49 -9.70
C ILE A 36 1.21 4.45 -9.69
N ASN A 37 2.37 4.83 -9.17
CA ASN A 37 3.54 3.96 -9.11
C ASN A 37 3.56 3.11 -7.83
N HIS A 38 3.30 3.76 -6.67
CA HIS A 38 3.43 3.10 -5.37
C HIS A 38 2.32 3.50 -4.40
N VAL A 39 2.04 2.60 -3.46
CA VAL A 39 1.24 2.83 -2.26
C VAL A 39 2.19 2.99 -1.07
N LEU A 40 1.95 4.01 -0.24
CA LEU A 40 2.70 4.27 0.98
C LEU A 40 1.86 3.85 2.18
N VAL A 41 2.39 2.91 2.95
CA VAL A 41 1.68 2.25 4.06
C VAL A 41 2.40 2.53 5.36
N VAL A 42 1.69 3.04 6.36
CA VAL A 42 2.19 3.10 7.73
C VAL A 42 2.20 1.66 8.26
N PRO A 43 3.38 1.10 8.61
CA PRO A 43 3.46 -0.29 9.04
C PRO A 43 2.70 -0.52 10.35
N ALA A 44 2.06 -1.69 10.48
CA ALA A 44 1.54 -2.16 11.77
C ALA A 44 2.69 -2.45 12.75
N GLU A 45 2.42 -2.47 14.06
CA GLU A 45 3.46 -2.61 15.10
C GLU A 45 4.24 -3.93 14.97
N GLU A 46 3.57 -5.00 14.54
CA GLU A 46 4.14 -6.33 14.34
C GLU A 46 4.99 -6.47 13.06
N ILE A 47 5.02 -5.45 12.21
CA ILE A 47 5.75 -5.49 10.94
C ILE A 47 7.20 -5.02 11.14
N ASP A 48 8.14 -5.94 10.90
CA ASP A 48 9.55 -5.59 10.76
C ASP A 48 9.79 -4.85 9.44
N SER A 49 9.71 -3.52 9.50
CA SER A 49 9.87 -2.63 8.34
C SER A 49 11.24 -2.73 7.65
N ARG A 50 12.26 -3.30 8.31
CA ARG A 50 13.59 -3.54 7.72
C ARG A 50 13.57 -4.57 6.60
N LEU A 51 12.52 -5.40 6.53
CA LEU A 51 12.31 -6.38 5.47
C LEU A 51 11.71 -5.76 4.20
N PHE A 52 11.41 -4.46 4.22
CA PHE A 52 10.75 -3.74 3.13
C PHE A 52 11.55 -2.52 2.71
N ARG A 53 11.29 -2.06 1.48
CA ARG A 53 11.68 -0.71 1.09
C ARG A 53 10.81 0.28 1.86
N THR A 54 11.44 1.27 2.47
CA THR A 54 10.77 2.35 3.18
C THR A 54 11.16 3.71 2.63
N ASP A 55 10.30 4.71 2.85
CA ASP A 55 10.64 6.10 2.58
C ASP A 55 11.25 6.79 3.81
N SER A 56 11.56 8.08 3.69
CA SER A 56 12.15 8.87 4.78
C SER A 56 11.26 9.02 6.02
N HIS A 57 9.95 8.72 5.90
CA HIS A 57 8.99 8.75 7.01
C HIS A 57 8.78 7.35 7.62
N GLY A 58 9.50 6.32 7.14
CA GLY A 58 9.37 4.95 7.61
C GLY A 58 8.12 4.23 7.07
N ARG A 59 7.44 4.78 6.05
CA ARG A 59 6.30 4.11 5.41
C ARG A 59 6.82 3.03 4.46
N LEU A 60 6.13 1.90 4.42
CA LEU A 60 6.38 0.84 3.43
C LEU A 60 6.07 1.38 2.04
N VAL A 61 6.98 1.15 1.10
CA VAL A 61 6.85 1.57 -0.31
C VAL A 61 6.50 0.35 -1.15
N LEU A 62 5.21 0.18 -1.44
CA LEU A 62 4.69 -1.01 -2.13
C LEU A 62 4.32 -0.67 -3.59
N PRO A 63 4.68 -1.51 -4.59
CA PRO A 63 4.29 -1.26 -5.97
C PRO A 63 2.76 -1.32 -6.14
N PHE A 64 2.16 -0.33 -6.78
CA PHE A 64 0.71 -0.31 -7.00
C PHE A 64 0.25 -1.50 -7.88
N SER A 65 1.12 -1.98 -8.78
CA SER A 65 0.89 -3.17 -9.62
C SER A 65 0.59 -4.45 -8.83
N GLU A 66 0.99 -4.51 -7.55
CA GLU A 66 0.72 -5.66 -6.70
C GLU A 66 -0.63 -5.63 -5.99
N MET A 67 -1.40 -4.55 -6.14
CA MET A 67 -2.76 -4.47 -5.61
C MET A 67 -3.68 -5.41 -6.39
N LYS A 68 -4.38 -6.31 -5.67
CA LYS A 68 -5.26 -7.33 -6.28
C LYS A 68 -6.74 -7.08 -6.04
N ASP A 69 -7.11 -6.59 -4.86
CA ASP A 69 -8.51 -6.32 -4.53
C ASP A 69 -8.65 -5.10 -3.61
N VAL A 70 -9.78 -4.41 -3.75
CA VAL A 70 -10.14 -3.21 -3.00
C VAL A 70 -11.59 -3.34 -2.54
N ARG A 71 -11.78 -3.72 -1.28
CA ARG A 71 -13.09 -3.81 -0.63
C ARG A 71 -13.03 -3.09 0.73
N ASP A 72 -13.31 -3.80 1.81
CA ASP A 72 -13.13 -3.31 3.17
C ASP A 72 -11.64 -3.12 3.47
N VAL A 73 -10.83 -4.08 3.01
CA VAL A 73 -9.37 -4.05 3.01
C VAL A 73 -8.81 -3.96 1.59
N VAL A 74 -7.55 -3.58 1.48
CA VAL A 74 -6.76 -3.62 0.24
C VAL A 74 -5.83 -4.82 0.29
N VAL A 75 -5.95 -5.71 -0.70
CA VAL A 75 -5.15 -6.93 -0.78
C VAL A 75 -3.98 -6.73 -1.73
N MET A 76 -2.77 -7.08 -1.26
CA MET A 76 -1.51 -6.96 -1.99
C MET A 76 -0.86 -8.33 -2.19
N SER A 77 -0.33 -8.56 -3.39
CA SER A 77 0.47 -9.74 -3.71
C SER A 77 1.96 -9.45 -3.56
N ILE A 78 2.45 -9.40 -2.32
CA ILE A 78 3.87 -9.15 -2.10
C ILE A 78 4.64 -10.46 -2.22
N SER A 79 5.54 -10.52 -3.19
CA SER A 79 6.59 -11.53 -3.24
C SER A 79 7.72 -11.08 -2.31
N ARG A 80 8.01 -11.87 -1.27
CA ARG A 80 9.12 -11.62 -0.33
C ARG A 80 10.47 -11.98 -0.95
#